data_AF-A0A2C1XMD4-F1
#
_entry.id   AF-A0A2C1XMD4-F1
#
_cell.length_a   1.000
_cell.length_b   1.000
_cell.length_c   1.000
_cell.angle_alpha   90.00
_cell.angle_beta   90.00
_cell.angle_gamma   90.00
#
_symmetry.space_group_name_H-M   'P 1'
#
loop_
_entity.id
_entity.type
_entity.pdbx_description
1 polymer ?
#
loop_
_entity_poly.entity_id
_entity_poly.type
_entity_poly.pdbx_seq_one_letter_code
_entity_poly.pdbx_strand_id
1 'polypeptide(L)'
;MKTGWVKDNDQWYYLDANNGGSMVTGWNRTDGKMNYFKDNGQWINTRELTVTATAYTNDPAENGYKPGQHVYTKMGDDLTANPNLKVIAVDPSVIPLGSKVYVEGYGIAEARDTGGAIKGNKIDVFIPSKQESSNWGRQTVKIYVLPKN
;
A
#
# COMPACT_ATOMS: atom_id res chain seq x y z
N MET A 1 5.32 28.92 -17.74
CA MET A 1 4.29 27.90 -17.39
C MET A 1 4.10 27.90 -15.89
N LYS A 2 2.89 27.59 -15.41
CA LYS A 2 2.63 27.39 -13.97
C LYS A 2 3.21 26.05 -13.53
N THR A 3 3.77 26.00 -12.33
CA THR A 3 4.34 24.78 -11.72
C THR A 3 4.00 24.77 -10.23
N GLY A 4 4.15 23.62 -9.58
CA GLY A 4 3.87 23.44 -8.15
C GLY A 4 2.38 23.33 -7.84
N TRP A 5 2.03 23.64 -6.60
CA TRP A 5 0.65 23.56 -6.12
C TRP A 5 -0.24 24.62 -6.74
N VAL A 6 -1.39 24.20 -7.25
CA VAL A 6 -2.43 25.06 -7.80
C VAL A 6 -3.74 24.73 -7.10
N LYS A 7 -4.45 25.76 -6.62
CA LYS A 7 -5.81 25.64 -6.13
C LYS A 7 -6.79 26.15 -7.18
N ASP A 8 -7.77 25.33 -7.53
CA ASP A 8 -8.87 25.68 -8.44
C ASP A 8 -10.16 25.04 -7.94
N ASN A 9 -11.27 25.79 -7.92
CA ASN A 9 -12.58 25.31 -7.46
C ASN A 9 -12.55 24.54 -6.13
N ASP A 10 -11.82 25.07 -5.14
CA ASP A 10 -11.57 24.45 -3.83
C ASP A 10 -10.87 23.09 -3.83
N GLN A 11 -10.31 22.70 -4.96
CA GLN A 11 -9.50 21.50 -5.14
C GLN A 11 -8.04 21.87 -5.39
N TRP A 12 -7.13 21.01 -4.91
CA TRP A 12 -5.70 21.18 -5.10
C TRP A 12 -5.20 20.25 -6.21
N TYR A 13 -4.24 20.75 -6.97
CA TYR A 13 -3.56 20.06 -8.07
C TYR A 13 -2.06 20.32 -7.94
N TYR A 14 -1.25 19.47 -8.56
CA TYR A 14 0.18 19.67 -8.64
C TYR A 14 0.66 19.61 -10.10
N LEU A 15 1.41 20.63 -10.50
CA LEU A 15 2.01 20.74 -11.83
C LEU A 15 3.51 20.48 -11.74
N ASP A 16 4.00 19.43 -12.40
CA ASP A 16 5.38 18.98 -12.32
C ASP A 16 6.33 19.95 -13.03
N ALA A 17 7.17 20.64 -12.27
CA ALA A 17 8.15 21.58 -12.81
C ALA A 17 9.17 20.92 -13.74
N ASN A 18 9.50 19.64 -13.52
CA ASN A 18 10.47 18.91 -14.32
C ASN A 18 9.89 18.40 -15.64
N ASN A 19 8.55 18.38 -15.74
CA ASN A 19 7.84 17.98 -16.95
C ASN A 19 7.01 19.13 -17.53
N GLY A 20 7.60 20.33 -17.55
CA GLY A 20 7.02 21.51 -18.18
C GLY A 20 5.71 22.00 -17.56
N GLY A 21 5.41 21.67 -16.31
CA GLY A 21 4.13 22.01 -15.68
C GLY A 21 2.99 21.06 -16.04
N SER A 22 3.29 19.86 -16.52
CA SER A 22 2.29 18.81 -16.74
C SER A 22 1.57 18.46 -15.43
N MET A 23 0.26 18.24 -15.50
CA MET A 23 -0.54 17.89 -14.33
C MET A 23 -0.23 16.48 -13.85
N VAL A 24 0.02 16.34 -12.55
CA VAL A 24 0.34 15.06 -11.91
C VAL A 24 -0.93 14.25 -11.64
N THR A 25 -0.85 12.95 -11.89
CA THR A 25 -1.90 11.94 -11.60
C THR A 25 -1.27 10.70 -10.96
N GLY A 26 -2.04 9.91 -10.23
CA GLY A 26 -1.57 8.72 -9.51
C GLY A 26 -0.78 9.04 -8.24
N TRP A 27 -0.06 8.03 -7.72
CA TRP A 27 0.80 8.16 -6.53
C TRP A 27 2.06 8.96 -6.87
N ASN A 28 2.24 10.11 -6.23
CA ASN A 28 3.41 10.97 -6.45
C ASN A 28 3.90 11.59 -5.15
N ARG A 29 5.22 11.78 -5.07
CA ARG A 29 5.85 12.40 -3.91
C ARG A 29 5.90 13.91 -4.08
N THR A 30 5.24 14.63 -3.17
CA THR A 30 5.25 16.09 -3.11
C THR A 30 5.49 16.52 -1.66
N ASP A 31 6.32 17.54 -1.46
CA ASP A 31 6.71 18.05 -0.14
C ASP A 31 7.19 16.97 0.84
N GLY A 32 7.98 16.01 0.33
CA GLY A 32 8.54 14.93 1.14
C GLY A 32 7.57 13.81 1.53
N LYS A 33 6.30 13.89 1.13
CA LYS A 33 5.23 12.94 1.45
C LYS A 33 4.66 12.28 0.20
N MET A 34 4.31 10.99 0.27
CA MET A 34 3.60 10.34 -0.84
C MET A 34 2.12 10.74 -0.82
N ASN A 35 1.66 11.36 -1.90
CA ASN A 35 0.28 11.80 -2.11
C ASN A 35 -0.35 11.02 -3.26
N TYR A 36 -1.68 11.07 -3.36
CA TYR A 36 -2.40 10.50 -4.49
C TYR A 36 -3.13 11.61 -5.23
N PHE A 37 -3.04 11.58 -6.56
CA PHE A 37 -3.76 12.47 -7.44
C PHE A 37 -4.71 11.62 -8.28
N LYS A 38 -6.00 11.97 -8.31
CA LYS A 38 -6.98 11.27 -9.15
C LYS A 38 -6.64 11.45 -10.63
N ASP A 39 -7.34 10.74 -11.51
CA ASP A 39 -7.13 10.83 -12.96
C ASP A 39 -7.38 12.25 -13.51
N ASN A 40 -8.24 13.03 -12.85
CA ASN A 40 -8.46 14.44 -13.16
C ASN A 40 -7.43 15.39 -12.51
N GLY A 41 -6.39 14.85 -11.86
CA GLY A 41 -5.34 15.60 -11.17
C GLY A 41 -5.70 16.10 -9.77
N GLN A 42 -6.93 15.86 -9.28
CA GLN A 42 -7.32 16.29 -7.94
C GLN A 42 -6.45 15.59 -6.89
N TRP A 43 -5.78 16.37 -6.06
CA TRP A 43 -5.01 15.92 -4.91
C TRP A 43 -5.91 15.32 -3.84
N ILE A 44 -5.48 14.17 -3.33
CA ILE A 44 -6.02 13.49 -2.17
C ILE A 44 -4.89 13.39 -1.15
N ASN A 45 -5.09 14.07 -0.03
CA ASN A 45 -4.19 13.99 1.11
C ASN A 45 -4.23 12.57 1.69
N THR A 46 -3.10 11.88 1.67
CA THR A 46 -2.98 10.54 2.24
C THR A 46 -2.77 10.63 3.75
N ARG A 47 -3.17 9.61 4.50
CA ARG A 47 -2.79 9.49 5.92
C ARG A 47 -1.44 8.80 6.02
N GLU A 48 -0.43 9.51 6.54
CA GLU A 48 0.89 8.93 6.82
C GLU A 48 0.87 8.18 8.15
N LEU A 49 1.43 6.98 8.17
CA LEU A 49 1.63 6.19 9.38
C LEU A 49 3.05 5.60 9.39
N THR A 50 3.70 5.60 10.55
CA THR A 50 4.89 4.78 10.79
C THR A 50 4.45 3.46 11.38
N VAL A 51 4.84 2.35 10.74
CA VAL A 51 4.42 1.00 11.13
C VAL A 51 5.61 0.06 11.24
N THR A 52 5.48 -0.98 12.07
CA THR A 52 6.35 -2.16 11.95
C THR A 52 5.80 -3.05 10.83
N ALA A 53 6.60 -3.31 9.81
CA ALA A 53 6.28 -4.21 8.71
C ALA A 53 7.08 -5.51 8.82
N THR A 54 6.40 -6.63 8.61
CA THR A 54 6.99 -7.94 8.30
C THR A 54 6.56 -8.38 6.90
N ALA A 55 6.95 -9.58 6.48
CA ALA A 55 6.41 -10.20 5.28
C ALA A 55 5.88 -11.62 5.56
N TYR A 56 4.87 -12.02 4.79
CA TYR A 56 4.32 -13.37 4.78
C TYR A 56 4.30 -13.92 3.35
N THR A 57 4.30 -15.25 3.24
CA THR A 57 4.29 -15.95 1.95
C THR A 57 2.95 -16.64 1.71
N ASN A 58 2.77 -17.17 0.50
CA ASN A 58 1.64 -18.02 0.13
C ASN A 58 1.97 -19.52 0.30
N ASP A 59 3.01 -19.88 1.04
CA ASP A 59 3.28 -21.26 1.41
C ASP A 59 2.14 -21.78 2.31
N PRO A 60 1.38 -22.81 1.89
CA PRO A 60 0.28 -23.36 2.67
C PRO A 60 0.71 -23.75 4.09
N ALA A 61 1.91 -24.32 4.26
CA ALA A 61 2.39 -24.78 5.56
C ALA A 61 2.63 -23.65 6.55
N GLU A 62 3.01 -22.45 6.07
CA GLU A 62 3.19 -21.25 6.90
C GLU A 62 1.85 -20.61 7.31
N ASN A 63 0.78 -20.99 6.62
CA ASN A 63 -0.56 -20.43 6.78
C ASN A 63 -1.56 -21.43 7.42
N GLY A 64 -1.08 -22.55 7.94
CA GLY A 64 -1.91 -23.57 8.62
C GLY A 64 -2.67 -24.50 7.67
N TYR A 65 -2.29 -24.53 6.39
CA TYR A 65 -2.86 -25.39 5.36
C TYR A 65 -1.90 -26.55 5.02
N LYS A 66 -2.44 -27.58 4.36
CA LYS A 66 -1.69 -28.74 3.86
C LYS A 66 -0.98 -28.40 2.54
N PRO A 67 0.13 -29.10 2.20
CA PRO A 67 0.77 -28.97 0.91
C PRO A 67 -0.22 -29.14 -0.26
N GLY A 68 -0.14 -28.24 -1.24
CA GLY A 68 -1.04 -28.22 -2.41
C GLY A 68 -2.37 -27.50 -2.20
N GLN A 69 -2.67 -27.01 -0.99
CA GLN A 69 -3.83 -26.14 -0.76
C GLN A 69 -3.54 -24.69 -1.15
N HIS A 70 -4.60 -23.92 -1.37
CA HIS A 70 -4.50 -22.51 -1.71
C HIS A 70 -4.53 -21.64 -0.45
N VAL A 71 -3.76 -20.55 -0.46
CA VAL A 71 -3.74 -19.54 0.60
C VAL A 71 -4.58 -18.35 0.15
N TYR A 72 -5.54 -17.97 0.99
CA TYR A 72 -6.47 -16.88 0.71
C TYR A 72 -6.32 -15.73 1.70
N THR A 73 -6.47 -14.50 1.21
CA THR A 73 -6.60 -13.31 2.08
C THR A 73 -7.94 -13.30 2.81
N LYS A 74 -8.07 -12.46 3.84
CA LYS A 74 -9.35 -12.19 4.51
C LYS A 74 -10.46 -11.75 3.54
N MET A 75 -10.11 -11.06 2.46
CA MET A 75 -11.06 -10.63 1.42
C MET A 75 -11.24 -11.64 0.27
N GLY A 76 -10.65 -12.83 0.38
CA GLY A 76 -10.86 -13.95 -0.55
C GLY A 76 -9.98 -13.94 -1.79
N ASP A 77 -8.88 -13.18 -1.82
CA ASP A 77 -7.91 -13.30 -2.92
C ASP A 77 -7.14 -14.60 -2.82
N ASP A 78 -7.00 -15.30 -3.95
CA ASP A 78 -6.16 -16.49 -4.05
C ASP A 78 -4.69 -16.10 -4.27
N LEU A 79 -3.89 -16.11 -3.21
CA LEU A 79 -2.47 -15.75 -3.28
C LEU A 79 -1.62 -16.83 -3.94
N THR A 80 -2.08 -18.09 -3.91
CA THR A 80 -1.40 -19.21 -4.56
C THR A 80 -1.54 -19.11 -6.07
N ALA A 81 -2.75 -18.83 -6.56
CA ALA A 81 -3.00 -18.63 -7.99
C ALA A 81 -2.49 -17.28 -8.52
N ASN A 82 -2.35 -16.27 -7.65
CA ASN A 82 -1.96 -14.91 -8.05
C ASN A 82 -0.77 -14.41 -7.22
N PRO A 83 0.44 -14.98 -7.40
CA PRO A 83 1.62 -14.65 -6.59
C PRO A 83 2.11 -13.21 -6.77
N ASN A 84 1.67 -12.52 -7.83
CA ASN A 84 2.04 -11.14 -8.11
C ASN A 84 1.10 -10.10 -7.48
N LEU A 85 0.06 -10.52 -6.75
CA LEU A 85 -0.81 -9.59 -6.03
C LEU A 85 0.01 -8.73 -5.08
N LYS A 86 -0.31 -7.45 -5.02
CA LYS A 86 0.28 -6.51 -4.07
C LYS A 86 -0.72 -6.23 -2.97
N VAL A 87 -0.69 -7.07 -1.95
CA VAL A 87 -1.60 -6.97 -0.81
C VAL A 87 -0.85 -6.93 0.51
N ILE A 88 -1.51 -6.38 1.52
CA ILE A 88 -1.00 -6.36 2.89
C ILE A 88 -2.06 -6.87 3.87
N ALA A 89 -1.58 -7.52 4.93
CA ALA A 89 -2.35 -7.78 6.12
C ALA A 89 -2.28 -6.59 7.07
N VAL A 90 -3.41 -6.21 7.65
CA VAL A 90 -3.53 -5.02 8.52
C VAL A 90 -4.39 -5.29 9.75
N ASP A 91 -4.36 -4.35 10.70
CA ASP A 91 -5.43 -4.17 11.67
C ASP A 91 -6.55 -3.29 11.08
N PRO A 92 -7.77 -3.82 10.84
CA PRO A 92 -8.87 -3.07 10.23
C PRO A 92 -9.33 -1.85 11.03
N SER A 93 -9.11 -1.80 12.36
CA SER A 93 -9.46 -0.62 13.15
C SER A 93 -8.49 0.54 12.93
N VAL A 94 -7.29 0.26 12.42
CA VAL A 94 -6.29 1.28 12.05
C VAL A 94 -6.38 1.57 10.56
N ILE A 95 -6.26 0.54 9.71
CA ILE A 95 -6.29 0.63 8.25
C ILE A 95 -7.47 -0.21 7.74
N PRO A 96 -8.57 0.40 7.28
CA PRO A 96 -9.72 -0.35 6.79
C PRO A 96 -9.36 -1.31 5.66
N LEU A 97 -9.99 -2.49 5.62
CA LEU A 97 -9.87 -3.39 4.48
C LEU A 97 -10.41 -2.71 3.20
N GLY A 98 -9.73 -2.94 2.08
CA GLY A 98 -9.93 -2.29 0.79
C GLY A 98 -9.24 -0.93 0.65
N SER A 99 -8.51 -0.45 1.67
CA SER A 99 -7.69 0.75 1.51
C SER A 99 -6.54 0.50 0.54
N LYS A 100 -6.36 1.43 -0.41
CA LYS A 100 -5.14 1.52 -1.22
C LYS A 100 -4.05 2.20 -0.41
N VAL A 101 -2.83 1.66 -0.48
CA VAL A 101 -1.69 2.15 0.27
C VAL A 101 -0.45 2.24 -0.61
N TYR A 102 0.46 3.13 -0.26
CA TYR A 102 1.87 3.04 -0.66
C TYR A 102 2.72 2.68 0.56
N VAL A 103 3.54 1.65 0.44
CA VAL A 103 4.46 1.19 1.48
C VAL A 103 5.89 1.47 1.02
N GLU A 104 6.65 2.26 1.78
CA GLU A 104 8.05 2.55 1.44
C GLU A 104 8.87 1.25 1.35
N GLY A 105 9.65 1.10 0.28
CA GLY A 105 10.42 -0.11 -0.02
C GLY A 105 9.64 -1.24 -0.69
N TYR A 106 8.30 -1.26 -0.64
CA TYR A 106 7.47 -2.33 -1.22
C TYR A 106 6.62 -1.87 -2.42
N GLY A 107 6.11 -0.64 -2.37
CA GLY A 107 5.31 -0.03 -3.43
C GLY A 107 3.82 0.06 -3.12
N ILE A 108 3.02 0.19 -4.17
CA ILE A 108 1.56 0.32 -4.09
C ILE A 108 0.95 -1.05 -3.76
N ALA A 109 0.00 -1.08 -2.83
CA ALA A 109 -0.69 -2.29 -2.40
C ALA A 109 -2.13 -2.02 -1.94
N GLU A 110 -2.88 -3.08 -1.68
CA GLU A 110 -4.21 -3.02 -1.08
C GLU A 110 -4.28 -3.77 0.24
N ALA A 111 -4.94 -3.18 1.23
CA ALA A 111 -5.24 -3.83 2.51
C ALA A 111 -6.33 -4.88 2.32
N ARG A 112 -5.95 -6.13 2.04
CA ARG A 112 -6.89 -7.22 1.70
C ARG A 112 -6.91 -8.33 2.74
N ASP A 113 -6.00 -8.30 3.71
CA ASP A 113 -5.81 -9.41 4.65
C ASP A 113 -5.75 -8.96 6.12
N THR A 114 -5.83 -9.92 7.03
CA THR A 114 -5.69 -9.71 8.48
C THR A 114 -4.92 -10.86 9.11
N GLY A 115 -4.19 -10.59 10.19
CA GLY A 115 -3.53 -11.63 10.98
C GLY A 115 -3.76 -11.45 12.47
N GLY A 116 -3.78 -12.56 13.23
CA GLY A 116 -3.95 -12.50 14.69
C GLY A 116 -2.90 -11.64 15.39
N ALA A 117 -1.65 -11.68 14.90
CA ALA A 117 -0.53 -10.90 15.41
C ALA A 117 -0.34 -9.53 14.71
N ILE A 118 -1.22 -9.16 13.78
CA ILE A 118 -1.19 -7.88 13.05
C ILE A 118 -2.21 -6.96 13.71
N LYS A 119 -1.74 -6.17 14.68
CA LYS A 119 -2.56 -5.30 15.56
C LYS A 119 -1.90 -3.94 15.69
N GLY A 120 -2.72 -2.89 15.75
CA GLY A 120 -2.26 -1.51 15.83
C GLY A 120 -1.47 -1.09 14.58
N ASN A 121 -0.37 -0.35 14.79
CA ASN A 121 0.52 0.12 13.72
C ASN A 121 1.49 -0.98 13.26
N LYS A 122 0.96 -2.15 12.93
CA LYS A 122 1.71 -3.27 12.38
C LYS A 122 1.04 -3.73 11.09
N ILE A 123 1.86 -4.08 10.10
CA ILE A 123 1.41 -4.66 8.83
C ILE A 123 2.24 -5.89 8.48
N ASP A 124 1.73 -6.69 7.57
CA ASP A 124 2.47 -7.77 6.90
C ASP A 124 2.35 -7.59 5.38
N VAL A 125 3.46 -7.50 4.66
CA VAL A 125 3.42 -7.41 3.19
C VAL A 125 3.45 -8.79 2.56
N PHE A 126 2.66 -9.02 1.51
CA PHE A 126 2.70 -10.29 0.80
C PHE A 126 3.93 -10.35 -0.12
N ILE A 127 4.77 -11.36 0.10
CA ILE A 127 5.93 -11.67 -0.76
C ILE A 127 5.93 -13.19 -1.00
N PRO A 128 5.67 -13.66 -2.24
CA PRO A 128 5.52 -15.10 -2.51
C PRO A 128 6.83 -15.88 -2.33
N SER A 129 7.98 -15.26 -2.61
CA SER A 129 9.28 -15.90 -2.46
C SER A 129 9.74 -15.87 -1.00
N LYS A 130 9.99 -17.06 -0.43
CA LYS A 130 10.53 -17.19 0.93
C LYS A 130 11.87 -16.48 1.12
N GLN A 131 12.73 -16.53 0.10
CA GLN A 131 14.01 -15.82 0.14
C GLN A 131 13.80 -14.31 0.17
N GLU A 132 12.91 -13.77 -0.67
CA GLU A 132 12.62 -12.33 -0.71
C GLU A 132 11.90 -11.86 0.56
N SER A 133 11.00 -12.66 1.11
CA SER A 133 10.36 -12.41 2.41
C SER A 133 11.39 -12.34 3.53
N SER A 134 12.37 -13.25 3.53
CA SER A 134 13.48 -13.23 4.49
C SER A 134 14.37 -11.99 4.30
N ASN A 135 14.65 -11.60 3.05
CA ASN A 135 15.43 -10.40 2.75
C ASN A 135 14.70 -9.11 3.16
N TRP A 136 13.37 -9.08 3.07
CA TRP A 136 12.55 -7.97 3.56
C TRP A 136 12.68 -7.82 5.08
N GLY A 137 12.65 -8.93 5.82
CA GLY A 137 12.81 -8.94 7.27
C GLY A 137 11.75 -8.13 8.03
N ARG A 138 11.98 -7.92 9.32
CA ARG A 138 11.18 -6.97 10.11
C ARG A 138 11.82 -5.60 10.04
N GLN A 139 11.04 -4.58 9.71
CA GLN A 139 11.52 -3.21 9.61
C GLN A 139 10.45 -2.20 10.00
N THR A 140 10.88 -0.99 10.34
CA THR A 140 9.98 0.14 10.55
C THR A 140 9.94 0.96 9.27
N VAL A 141 8.76 1.14 8.69
CA VAL A 141 8.55 1.86 7.44
C VAL A 141 7.44 2.88 7.56
N LYS A 142 7.46 3.89 6.70
CA LYS A 142 6.31 4.76 6.50
C LYS A 142 5.39 4.19 5.45
N ILE A 143 4.09 4.34 5.69
CA ILE A 143 3.04 4.02 4.73
C ILE A 143 2.12 5.23 4.57
N TYR A 144 1.49 5.31 3.40
CA TYR A 144 0.57 6.37 3.04
C TYR A 144 -0.74 5.72 2.62
N VAL A 145 -1.80 5.97 3.39
CA VAL A 145 -3.10 5.34 3.21
C VAL A 145 -4.03 6.31 2.50
N LEU A 146 -4.63 5.85 1.40
CA LEU A 146 -5.67 6.61 0.73
C LEU A 146 -6.95 6.57 1.61
N PRO A 147 -7.56 7.73 1.93
CA PRO A 147 -8.86 7.75 2.60
C PRO A 147 -9.91 6.98 1.80
N LYS A 148 -10.77 6.22 2.48
CA LYS A 148 -12.01 5.74 1.87
C LYS A 148 -12.97 6.93 1.74
N ASN A 149 -13.53 7.12 0.55
CA ASN A 149 -14.67 7.99 0.32
C ASN A 149 -15.96 7.27 0.70
#